data_AF-M3IK09-F1
#
_entry.id   AF-M3IK09-F1
#
_cell.length_a   1.000
_cell.length_b   1.000
_cell.length_c   1.000
_cell.angle_alpha   90.00
_cell.angle_beta   90.00
_cell.angle_gamma   90.00
#
_symmetry.space_group_name_H-M   'P 1'
#
loop_
_entity.id
_entity.type
_entity.pdbx_description
1 polymer ?
#
loop_
_entity_poly.entity_id
_entity_poly.type
_entity_poly.pdbx_seq_one_letter_code
_entity_poly.pdbx_strand_id
1 'polypeptide(L)'
;MNLEEIKDKIKNSYLYTVFIERPMKGNGSYIRNITSIFSMFVIIPLCLLIIACIIIDTVFFSEVKPLNELTKNYGIVESANYKPRGGQGRLGLKLDDGSRMFFHIDNRDKNIYDSLMNKGAIIYSRKFLLGNQILQLEGENGEIYTIYNYEYELTKNFRAMNFIFDVFKIAVFFLIIVWILNNKDHRKLN
;
A
#
# COMPACT_ATOMS: atom_id res chain seq x y z
N MET A 1 -1.64 3.43 -37.13
CA MET A 1 -0.77 4.47 -36.56
C MET A 1 0.66 4.01 -36.73
N ASN A 2 1.44 4.69 -37.58
CA ASN A 2 2.79 4.28 -37.94
C ASN A 2 3.79 4.65 -36.82
N LEU A 3 4.93 3.96 -36.71
CA LEU A 3 5.95 4.18 -35.68
C LEU A 3 6.46 5.63 -35.67
N GLU A 4 6.47 6.30 -36.81
CA GLU A 4 6.83 7.72 -36.92
C GLU A 4 5.79 8.65 -36.29
N GLU A 5 4.49 8.42 -36.52
CA GLU A 5 3.42 9.20 -35.90
C GLU A 5 3.41 9.05 -34.37
N ILE A 6 3.72 7.85 -33.87
CA ILE A 6 3.82 7.59 -32.43
C ILE A 6 5.01 8.35 -31.84
N LYS A 7 6.15 8.35 -32.53
CA LYS A 7 7.35 9.09 -32.09
C LYS A 7 7.10 10.58 -32.04
N ASP A 8 6.44 11.16 -33.03
CA ASP A 8 6.14 12.58 -33.06
C ASP A 8 5.16 12.97 -31.96
N LYS A 9 4.13 12.16 -31.71
CA LYS A 9 3.22 12.37 -30.57
C LYS A 9 3.94 12.31 -29.23
N ILE A 10 4.87 11.37 -29.04
CA ILE A 10 5.65 11.25 -27.81
C ILE A 10 6.57 12.46 -27.66
N LYS A 11 7.32 12.84 -28.72
CA LYS A 11 8.24 13.98 -28.71
C LYS A 11 7.56 15.31 -28.43
N ASN A 12 6.31 15.47 -28.88
CA ASN A 12 5.51 16.67 -28.65
C ASN A 12 4.67 16.61 -27.37
N SER A 13 4.78 15.53 -26.59
CA SER A 13 4.07 15.42 -25.31
C SER A 13 4.74 16.27 -24.23
N TYR A 14 3.93 16.88 -23.37
CA TYR A 14 4.41 17.65 -22.22
C TYR A 14 5.36 16.84 -21.33
N LEU A 15 5.08 15.54 -21.17
CA LEU A 15 5.92 14.62 -20.42
C LEU A 15 7.32 14.47 -21.04
N TYR A 16 7.41 14.29 -22.37
CA TYR A 16 8.69 14.24 -23.05
C TYR A 16 9.45 15.56 -22.94
N THR A 17 8.78 16.70 -23.13
CA THR A 17 9.45 18.00 -23.06
C THR A 17 9.99 18.29 -21.65
N VAL A 18 9.23 17.98 -20.60
CA VAL A 18 9.62 18.28 -19.21
C VAL A 18 10.63 17.29 -18.66
N PHE A 19 10.46 15.99 -18.93
CA PHE A 19 11.26 14.93 -18.30
C PHE A 19 12.40 14.40 -19.18
N ILE A 20 12.39 14.67 -20.50
CA ILE A 20 13.43 14.21 -21.43
C ILE A 20 14.12 15.39 -22.13
N GLU A 21 13.39 16.30 -22.77
CA GLU A 21 13.98 17.35 -23.62
C GLU A 21 14.66 18.50 -22.85
N ARG A 22 13.95 19.11 -21.89
CA ARG A 22 14.48 20.22 -21.06
C ARG A 22 15.71 19.80 -20.23
N PRO A 23 15.74 18.59 -19.63
CA PRO A 23 16.94 18.07 -18.99
C PRO A 23 18.10 17.85 -19.97
N MET A 24 17.84 17.57 -21.26
CA MET A 24 18.87 17.35 -22.28
C MET A 24 19.41 18.63 -22.94
N LYS A 25 18.69 19.76 -22.90
CA LYS A 25 19.07 21.02 -23.57
C LYS A 25 19.69 22.11 -22.67
N GLY A 26 19.75 21.92 -21.35
CA GLY A 26 20.35 22.89 -20.41
C GLY A 26 21.90 22.94 -20.47
N ASN A 27 22.47 24.14 -20.58
CA ASN A 27 23.89 24.43 -20.86
C ASN A 27 24.86 24.30 -19.64
N GLY A 28 24.70 23.28 -18.79
CA GLY A 28 25.58 23.04 -17.64
C GLY A 28 26.02 21.58 -17.54
N SER A 29 27.21 21.25 -18.05
CA SER A 29 27.62 19.86 -18.34
C SER A 29 27.83 18.94 -17.12
N TYR A 30 28.03 19.48 -15.91
CA TYR A 30 28.29 18.66 -14.71
C TYR A 30 27.04 18.39 -13.85
N ILE A 31 26.20 19.41 -13.62
CA ILE A 31 25.00 19.30 -12.75
C ILE A 31 23.91 18.44 -13.43
N ARG A 32 23.88 18.43 -14.77
CA ARG A 32 22.90 17.73 -15.61
C ARG A 32 23.09 16.20 -15.63
N ASN A 33 24.33 15.73 -15.61
CA ASN A 33 24.61 14.30 -15.43
C ASN A 33 24.23 13.88 -14.02
N ILE A 34 24.63 14.64 -13.00
CA ILE A 34 24.33 14.26 -11.61
C ILE A 34 22.83 14.26 -11.33
N THR A 35 22.04 15.21 -11.82
CA THR A 35 20.58 15.28 -11.57
C THR A 35 19.74 14.31 -12.41
N SER A 36 20.13 14.03 -13.67
CA SER A 36 19.53 12.99 -14.53
C SER A 36 19.86 11.58 -14.05
N ILE A 37 21.12 11.37 -13.64
CA ILE A 37 21.56 10.13 -12.99
C ILE A 37 20.89 10.03 -11.61
N PHE A 38 20.83 11.07 -10.79
CA PHE A 38 20.12 11.03 -9.50
C PHE A 38 18.65 10.70 -9.68
N SER A 39 17.95 11.30 -10.65
CA SER A 39 16.53 11.02 -10.85
C SER A 39 16.31 9.56 -11.30
N MET A 40 17.14 9.00 -12.19
CA MET A 40 17.09 7.58 -12.52
C MET A 40 17.49 6.67 -11.35
N PHE A 41 18.61 6.95 -10.69
CA PHE A 41 19.20 6.10 -9.64
C PHE A 41 18.53 6.24 -8.27
N VAL A 42 17.67 7.24 -8.07
CA VAL A 42 16.89 7.38 -6.83
C VAL A 42 15.43 7.04 -7.07
N ILE A 43 14.80 7.54 -8.14
CA ILE A 43 13.35 7.32 -8.37
C ILE A 43 13.08 5.87 -8.74
N ILE A 44 13.90 5.24 -9.58
CA ILE A 44 13.68 3.85 -9.99
C ILE A 44 13.82 2.89 -8.80
N PRO A 45 14.90 2.90 -7.99
CA PRO A 45 14.97 2.05 -6.81
C PRO A 45 13.97 2.45 -5.73
N LEU A 46 13.60 3.73 -5.58
CA LEU A 46 12.53 4.12 -4.67
C LEU A 46 11.17 3.56 -5.13
N CYS A 47 10.85 3.61 -6.42
CA CYS A 47 9.65 2.98 -6.98
C CYS A 47 9.68 1.46 -6.83
N LEU A 48 10.81 0.81 -7.10
CA LEU A 48 10.98 -0.64 -6.90
C LEU A 48 10.87 -1.01 -5.41
N LEU A 49 11.40 -0.18 -4.51
CA LEU A 49 11.29 -0.38 -3.07
C LEU A 49 9.84 -0.21 -2.58
N ILE A 50 9.13 0.81 -3.09
CA ILE A 50 7.69 0.98 -2.81
C ILE A 50 6.90 -0.22 -3.32
N ILE A 51 7.17 -0.68 -4.55
CA ILE A 51 6.54 -1.88 -5.12
C ILE A 51 6.87 -3.11 -4.27
N ALA A 52 8.12 -3.29 -3.87
CA ALA A 52 8.55 -4.41 -3.02
C ALA A 52 7.89 -4.36 -1.64
N CYS A 53 7.77 -3.18 -1.02
CA CYS A 53 7.04 -3.01 0.24
C CYS A 53 5.55 -3.37 0.08
N ILE A 54 4.92 -2.96 -1.01
CA ILE A 54 3.51 -3.30 -1.31
C ILE A 54 3.36 -4.81 -1.57
N ILE A 55 4.30 -5.44 -2.30
CA ILE A 55 4.33 -6.90 -2.51
C ILE A 55 4.50 -7.62 -1.18
N ILE A 56 5.43 -7.18 -0.33
CA ILE A 56 5.66 -7.79 0.97
C ILE A 56 4.40 -7.70 1.83
N ASP A 57 3.74 -6.54 1.87
CA ASP A 57 2.50 -6.35 2.61
C ASP A 57 1.36 -7.24 2.08
N THR A 58 1.19 -7.28 0.75
CA THR A 58 0.10 -8.05 0.11
C THR A 58 0.36 -9.56 0.01
N VAL A 59 1.60 -10.02 -0.04
CA VAL A 59 1.93 -11.44 -0.21
C VAL A 59 2.32 -12.10 1.12
N PHE A 60 3.08 -11.44 1.98
CA PHE A 60 3.59 -12.05 3.21
C PHE A 60 2.74 -11.78 4.45
N PHE A 61 2.07 -10.62 4.54
CA PHE A 61 1.26 -10.27 5.70
C PHE A 61 -0.24 -10.56 5.51
N SER A 62 -0.64 -10.90 4.29
CA SER A 62 -2.04 -10.99 3.91
C SER A 62 -2.66 -12.37 3.96
N GLU A 63 -1.97 -13.44 4.40
CA GLU A 63 -2.55 -14.81 4.51
C GLU A 63 -3.99 -14.71 5.00
N VAL A 64 -4.93 -14.89 4.08
CA VAL A 64 -6.35 -14.70 4.37
C VAL A 64 -6.75 -15.98 5.05
N LYS A 65 -7.01 -15.88 6.34
CA LYS A 65 -7.37 -17.02 7.16
C LYS A 65 -8.87 -17.05 7.34
N PRO A 66 -9.50 -18.23 7.31
CA PRO A 66 -10.89 -18.35 7.71
C PRO A 66 -11.06 -17.88 9.17
N LEU A 67 -12.28 -17.47 9.54
CA LEU A 67 -12.57 -16.83 10.83
C LEU A 67 -12.07 -17.65 12.04
N ASN A 68 -12.18 -18.98 11.96
CA ASN A 68 -11.75 -19.92 13.00
C ASN A 68 -10.23 -19.98 13.21
N GLU A 69 -9.43 -19.52 12.24
CA GLU A 69 -7.97 -19.47 12.31
C GLU A 69 -7.43 -18.08 12.67
N LEU A 70 -8.32 -17.08 12.80
CA LEU A 70 -7.93 -15.76 13.26
C LEU A 70 -7.60 -15.76 14.76
N THR A 71 -6.76 -14.80 15.17
CA THR A 71 -6.47 -14.61 16.60
C THR A 71 -7.73 -14.08 17.28
N LYS A 72 -8.34 -14.94 18.09
CA LYS A 72 -9.55 -14.64 18.87
C LYS A 72 -9.17 -14.27 20.30
N ASN A 73 -9.62 -13.10 20.74
CA ASN A 73 -9.37 -12.60 22.08
C ASN A 73 -10.69 -12.19 22.73
N TYR A 74 -10.86 -12.58 24.00
CA TYR A 74 -12.00 -12.19 24.83
C TYR A 74 -11.51 -11.30 25.97
N GLY A 75 -12.28 -10.27 26.28
CA GLY A 75 -11.96 -9.39 27.41
C GLY A 75 -12.88 -8.21 27.53
N ILE A 76 -12.54 -7.30 28.44
CA ILE A 76 -13.28 -6.06 28.69
C ILE A 76 -12.64 -4.92 27.93
N VAL A 77 -13.43 -4.12 27.21
CA VAL A 77 -12.94 -2.92 26.55
C VAL A 77 -12.65 -1.83 27.59
N GLU A 78 -11.37 -1.57 27.86
CA GLU A 78 -10.95 -0.58 28.87
C GLU A 78 -10.72 0.82 28.28
N SER A 79 -10.46 0.92 26.96
CA SER A 79 -10.20 2.22 26.33
C SER A 79 -10.49 2.21 24.84
N ALA A 80 -10.94 3.36 24.33
CA ALA A 80 -11.04 3.67 22.91
C ALA A 80 -10.48 5.08 22.70
N ASN A 81 -9.23 5.18 22.24
CA ASN A 81 -8.52 6.45 22.07
C ASN A 81 -8.45 6.80 20.58
N TYR A 82 -8.93 7.99 20.23
CA TYR A 82 -9.01 8.44 18.84
C TYR A 82 -8.01 9.55 18.56
N LYS A 83 -7.36 9.52 17.39
CA LYS A 83 -6.52 10.63 16.97
C LYS A 83 -7.39 11.77 16.40
N PRO A 84 -7.04 13.04 16.68
CA PRO A 84 -7.68 14.18 16.05
C PRO A 84 -7.52 14.12 14.52
N ARG A 85 -8.49 14.68 13.77
CA ARG A 85 -8.46 14.81 12.31
C ARG A 85 -8.46 13.49 11.52
N GLY A 86 -9.17 12.47 12.01
CA GLY A 86 -9.42 11.24 11.24
C GLY A 86 -8.24 10.27 11.14
N GLY A 87 -7.26 10.38 12.04
CA GLY A 87 -6.19 9.39 12.15
C GLY A 87 -6.64 8.10 12.84
N GLN A 88 -5.87 7.03 12.66
CA GLN A 88 -6.10 5.74 13.34
C GLN A 88 -6.03 5.88 14.86
N GLY A 89 -7.06 5.38 15.54
CA GLY A 89 -7.16 5.26 16.99
C GLY A 89 -6.68 3.90 17.50
N ARG A 90 -6.74 3.71 18.82
CA ARG A 90 -6.43 2.44 19.50
C ARG A 90 -7.53 2.04 20.48
N LEU A 91 -7.98 0.80 20.36
CA LEU A 91 -8.83 0.12 21.34
C LEU A 91 -7.95 -0.71 22.28
N GLY A 92 -8.14 -0.58 23.58
CA GLY A 92 -7.50 -1.42 24.59
C GLY A 92 -8.48 -2.44 25.15
N LEU A 93 -8.13 -3.72 25.04
CA LEU A 93 -8.86 -4.85 25.60
C LEU A 93 -8.07 -5.43 26.77
N LYS A 94 -8.69 -5.54 27.94
CA LYS A 94 -8.13 -6.25 29.08
C LYS A 94 -8.63 -7.69 29.09
N LEU A 95 -7.69 -8.63 29.07
CA LEU A 95 -7.97 -10.06 29.09
C LEU A 95 -8.19 -10.57 30.52
N ASP A 96 -8.67 -11.80 30.63
CA ASP A 96 -8.93 -12.47 31.91
C ASP A 96 -7.66 -12.68 32.76
N ASP A 97 -6.50 -12.82 32.12
CA ASP A 97 -5.20 -12.91 32.79
C ASP A 97 -4.66 -11.55 33.29
N GLY A 98 -5.44 -10.48 33.10
CA GLY A 98 -5.09 -9.11 33.46
C GLY A 98 -4.18 -8.41 32.46
N SER A 99 -3.72 -9.09 31.41
CA SER A 99 -2.94 -8.48 30.34
C SER A 99 -3.80 -7.56 29.46
N ARG A 100 -3.13 -6.70 28.69
CA ARG A 100 -3.77 -5.74 27.79
C ARG A 100 -3.33 -5.96 26.36
N MET A 101 -4.29 -6.00 25.44
CA MET A 101 -4.05 -5.97 24.01
C MET A 101 -4.60 -4.71 23.38
N PHE A 102 -3.88 -4.21 22.39
CA PHE A 102 -4.26 -3.00 21.65
C PHE A 102 -4.55 -3.34 20.20
N PHE A 103 -5.64 -2.76 19.70
CA PHE A 103 -6.10 -2.92 18.33
C PHE A 103 -6.26 -1.57 17.67
N HIS A 104 -6.01 -1.50 16.36
CA HIS A 104 -6.28 -0.30 15.58
C HIS A 104 -7.78 -0.15 15.33
N ILE A 105 -8.25 1.07 15.51
CA ILE A 105 -9.65 1.45 15.26
C ILE A 105 -9.73 2.71 14.42
N ASP A 106 -10.87 2.87 13.74
CA ASP A 106 -11.16 4.02 12.90
C ASP A 106 -12.20 4.92 13.58
N ASN A 107 -12.04 6.24 13.45
CA ASN A 107 -13.00 7.20 13.99
C ASN A 107 -14.39 7.07 13.35
N ARG A 108 -14.49 6.50 12.15
CA ARG A 108 -15.77 6.24 11.46
C ARG A 108 -16.70 5.33 12.26
N ASP A 109 -16.11 4.37 12.97
CA ASP A 109 -16.84 3.36 13.75
C ASP A 109 -16.84 3.71 15.25
N LYS A 110 -16.56 4.97 15.60
CA LYS A 110 -16.46 5.44 16.99
C LYS A 110 -17.66 5.03 17.85
N ASN A 111 -18.87 5.16 17.32
CA ASN A 111 -20.09 4.83 18.07
C ASN A 111 -20.13 3.35 18.50
N ILE A 112 -19.57 2.45 17.68
CA ILE A 112 -19.49 1.02 17.98
C ILE A 112 -18.57 0.81 19.18
N TYR A 113 -17.33 1.30 19.11
CA TYR A 113 -16.35 1.08 20.17
C TYR A 113 -16.72 1.79 21.47
N ASP A 114 -17.27 3.01 21.38
CA ASP A 114 -17.73 3.77 22.54
C ASP A 114 -18.89 3.04 23.24
N SER A 115 -19.77 2.37 22.48
CA SER A 115 -20.88 1.58 23.05
C SER A 115 -20.43 0.32 23.80
N LEU A 116 -19.22 -0.16 23.51
CA LEU A 116 -18.61 -1.35 24.10
C LEU A 116 -17.71 -1.04 25.31
N MET A 117 -17.52 0.24 25.65
CA MET A 117 -16.71 0.64 26.80
C MET A 117 -17.16 -0.02 28.10
N ASN A 118 -16.21 -0.60 28.82
CA ASN A 118 -16.40 -1.38 30.04
C ASN A 118 -17.31 -2.60 29.90
N LYS A 119 -17.54 -3.10 28.68
CA LYS A 119 -18.31 -4.33 28.40
C LYS A 119 -17.40 -5.42 27.87
N GLY A 120 -17.86 -6.68 27.99
CA GLY A 120 -17.21 -7.83 27.37
C GLY A 120 -17.30 -7.76 25.85
N ALA A 121 -16.19 -8.06 25.17
CA ALA A 121 -16.11 -8.12 23.72
C ALA A 121 -15.23 -9.30 23.27
N ILE A 122 -15.61 -9.88 22.13
CA ILE A 122 -14.83 -10.89 21.42
C ILE A 122 -14.27 -10.24 20.16
N ILE A 123 -12.95 -10.25 20.03
CA ILE A 123 -12.24 -9.65 18.90
C ILE A 123 -11.53 -10.75 18.11
N TYR A 124 -11.89 -10.87 16.83
CA TYR A 124 -11.15 -11.64 15.85
C TYR A 124 -10.25 -10.68 15.10
N SER A 125 -8.95 -10.95 15.12
CA SER A 125 -7.94 -10.03 14.64
C SER A 125 -6.87 -10.70 13.80
N ARG A 126 -6.21 -9.88 12.98
CA ARG A 126 -4.96 -10.24 12.31
C ARG A 126 -3.85 -9.31 12.76
N LYS A 127 -2.62 -9.83 12.81
CA LYS A 127 -1.43 -8.99 12.97
C LYS A 127 -1.20 -8.24 11.66
N PHE A 128 -1.04 -6.92 11.76
CA PHE A 128 -0.69 -6.04 10.65
C PHE A 128 0.60 -5.28 10.99
N LEU A 129 1.29 -4.71 9.99
CA LEU A 129 2.58 -4.02 10.15
C LEU A 129 2.55 -2.95 11.26
N LEU A 130 1.41 -2.27 11.42
CA LEU A 130 1.26 -1.18 12.38
C LEU A 130 0.63 -1.61 13.72
N GLY A 131 0.19 -2.86 13.86
CA GLY A 131 -0.51 -3.35 15.06
C GLY A 131 -1.59 -4.37 14.73
N ASN A 132 -2.38 -4.78 15.72
CA ASN A 132 -3.46 -5.72 15.49
C ASN A 132 -4.65 -5.02 14.84
N GLN A 133 -5.15 -5.57 13.74
CA GLN A 133 -6.34 -5.08 13.06
C GLN A 133 -7.55 -5.92 13.45
N ILE A 134 -8.65 -5.27 13.81
CA ILE A 134 -9.95 -5.91 14.06
C ILE A 134 -10.55 -6.32 12.72
N LEU A 135 -10.93 -7.59 12.60
CA LEU A 135 -11.62 -8.14 11.43
C LEU A 135 -13.08 -8.48 11.74
N GLN A 136 -13.35 -8.94 12.96
CA GLN A 136 -14.70 -9.10 13.48
C GLN A 136 -14.76 -8.75 14.96
N LEU A 137 -15.87 -8.15 15.36
CA LEU A 137 -16.13 -7.65 16.69
C LEU A 137 -17.52 -8.10 17.13
N GLU A 138 -17.57 -8.82 18.24
CA GLU A 138 -18.80 -9.30 18.85
C GLU A 138 -18.90 -8.76 20.29
N GLY A 139 -20.10 -8.43 20.72
CA GLY A 139 -20.40 -8.15 22.13
C GLY A 139 -20.55 -9.45 22.93
N GLU A 140 -20.54 -9.34 24.26
CA GLU A 140 -20.74 -10.49 25.17
C GLU A 140 -22.08 -11.22 24.96
N ASN A 141 -23.08 -10.50 24.46
CA ASN A 141 -24.43 -10.98 24.16
C ASN A 141 -24.53 -11.67 22.78
N GLY A 142 -23.42 -11.79 22.05
CA GLY A 142 -23.38 -12.38 20.71
C GLY A 142 -23.80 -11.42 19.59
N GLU A 143 -24.04 -10.14 19.90
CA GLU A 143 -24.28 -9.11 18.87
C GLU A 143 -23.01 -8.89 18.05
N ILE A 144 -23.12 -8.97 16.72
CA ILE A 144 -21.97 -8.76 15.82
C ILE A 144 -21.99 -7.31 15.34
N TYR A 145 -20.98 -6.55 15.74
CA TYR A 145 -20.81 -5.14 15.37
C TYR A 145 -19.98 -4.95 14.10
N THR A 146 -19.06 -5.87 13.84
CA THR A 146 -18.25 -5.88 12.62
C THR A 146 -18.13 -7.31 12.13
N ILE A 147 -18.55 -7.56 10.90
CA ILE A 147 -18.61 -8.90 10.31
C ILE A 147 -17.37 -9.12 9.44
N TYR A 148 -16.63 -10.19 9.70
CA TYR A 148 -15.55 -10.62 8.83
C TYR A 148 -16.12 -11.30 7.59
N ASN A 149 -15.75 -10.82 6.41
CA ASN A 149 -16.10 -11.45 5.14
C ASN A 149 -14.84 -12.03 4.48
N TYR A 150 -14.71 -13.35 4.56
CA TYR A 150 -13.58 -14.09 4.02
C TYR A 150 -13.45 -13.95 2.50
N GLU A 151 -14.55 -14.10 1.75
CA GLU A 151 -14.55 -13.98 0.29
C GLU A 151 -14.19 -12.56 -0.18
N TYR A 152 -14.68 -11.55 0.54
CA TYR A 152 -14.34 -10.16 0.30
C TYR A 152 -12.84 -9.91 0.51
N GLU A 153 -12.26 -10.42 1.60
CA GLU A 153 -10.83 -10.26 1.87
C GLU A 153 -9.95 -11.03 0.88
N LEU A 154 -10.37 -12.23 0.44
CA LEU A 154 -9.73 -12.95 -0.66
C LEU A 154 -9.74 -12.12 -1.95
N THR A 155 -10.90 -11.57 -2.32
CA THR A 155 -11.07 -10.78 -3.55
C THR A 155 -10.25 -9.49 -3.50
N LYS A 156 -10.24 -8.82 -2.35
CA LYS A 156 -9.47 -7.59 -2.11
C LYS A 156 -7.98 -7.84 -2.28
N ASN A 157 -7.45 -8.91 -1.68
CA ASN A 157 -6.04 -9.28 -1.84
C ASN A 157 -5.71 -9.64 -3.28
N PHE A 158 -6.58 -10.39 -3.97
CA PHE A 158 -6.40 -10.72 -5.37
C PHE A 158 -6.37 -9.48 -6.28
N ARG A 159 -7.28 -8.51 -6.06
CA ARG A 159 -7.27 -7.23 -6.80
C ARG A 159 -6.01 -6.43 -6.53
N ALA A 160 -5.55 -6.38 -5.28
CA ALA A 160 -4.32 -5.69 -4.92
C ALA A 160 -3.11 -6.31 -5.63
N MET A 161 -3.01 -7.65 -5.65
CA MET A 161 -1.98 -8.36 -6.41
C MET A 161 -2.03 -8.04 -7.91
N ASN A 162 -3.21 -8.07 -8.53
CA ASN A 162 -3.36 -7.74 -9.95
C ASN A 162 -2.92 -6.31 -10.26
N PHE A 163 -3.30 -5.35 -9.41
CA PHE A 163 -2.84 -3.96 -9.55
C PHE A 163 -1.31 -3.85 -9.51
N ILE A 164 -0.67 -4.56 -8.59
CA ILE A 164 0.80 -4.59 -8.49
C ILE A 164 1.42 -5.20 -9.76
N PHE A 165 0.87 -6.32 -10.24
CA PHE A 165 1.34 -6.93 -11.49
C PHE A 165 1.20 -5.97 -12.68
N ASP A 166 0.11 -5.21 -12.75
CA ASP A 166 -0.09 -4.23 -13.82
C ASP A 166 0.89 -3.06 -13.72
N VAL A 167 1.16 -2.55 -12.50
CA VAL A 167 2.23 -1.56 -12.27
C VAL A 167 3.59 -2.12 -12.69
N PHE A 168 3.88 -3.38 -12.38
CA PHE A 168 5.14 -4.03 -12.76
C PHE A 168 5.27 -4.17 -14.28
N LYS A 169 4.20 -4.58 -14.98
CA LYS A 169 4.18 -4.64 -16.45
C LYS A 169 4.48 -3.28 -17.07
N ILE A 170 3.89 -2.21 -16.54
CA ILE A 170 4.13 -0.84 -17.01
C ILE A 170 5.59 -0.45 -16.76
N ALA A 171 6.13 -0.72 -15.58
CA ALA A 171 7.52 -0.40 -15.25
C ALA A 171 8.51 -1.12 -16.18
N VAL A 172 8.31 -2.42 -16.42
CA VAL A 172 9.14 -3.21 -17.35
C VAL A 172 9.03 -2.67 -18.78
N PHE A 173 7.83 -2.30 -19.23
CA PHE A 173 7.63 -1.69 -20.55
C PHE A 173 8.43 -0.39 -20.73
N PHE A 174 8.42 0.50 -19.71
CA PHE A 174 9.22 1.72 -19.74
C PHE A 174 10.72 1.43 -19.75
N LEU A 175 11.20 0.46 -18.97
CA LEU A 175 12.61 0.05 -18.97
C LEU A 175 13.06 -0.44 -20.35
N ILE A 176 12.22 -1.22 -21.04
CA ILE A 176 12.49 -1.68 -22.42
C ILE A 176 12.59 -0.49 -23.38
N ILE A 177 11.68 0.49 -23.31
CA ILE A 177 11.73 1.69 -24.16
C ILE A 177 13.02 2.46 -23.94
N VAL A 178 13.37 2.72 -22.67
CA VAL A 178 14.61 3.42 -22.31
C VAL A 178 15.82 2.67 -22.86
N TRP A 179 15.88 1.34 -22.70
CA TRP A 179 16.95 0.52 -23.23
C TRP A 179 17.07 0.60 -24.77
N ILE A 180 15.95 0.52 -25.50
CA ILE A 180 15.93 0.66 -26.97
C ILE A 180 16.44 2.03 -27.41
N LEU A 181 16.03 3.09 -26.71
CA LEU A 181 16.45 4.46 -27.01
C LEU A 181 17.96 4.63 -26.76
N ASN A 182 18.47 4.15 -25.62
CA ASN A 182 19.90 4.27 -25.28
C ASN A 182 20.80 3.47 -26.23
N ASN A 183 20.38 2.26 -26.64
CA ASN A 183 21.13 1.44 -27.61
C ASN A 183 21.08 1.93 -29.07
N LYS A 184 20.25 2.94 -29.38
CA LYS A 184 20.26 3.57 -30.72
C LYS A 184 21.28 4.69 -30.84
N ASP A 185 21.59 5.40 -29.76
CA ASP A 185 22.63 6.44 -29.79
C ASP A 185 24.03 5.84 -29.95
N HIS A 186 24.30 4.67 -29.40
CA HIS A 186 25.58 3.96 -29.61
C HIS A 186 25.79 3.47 -31.05
N ARG A 187 24.72 3.32 -31.86
CA ARG A 187 24.82 2.87 -33.26
C ARG A 187 25.02 4.02 -34.26
N LYS A 188 25.05 5.28 -33.81
CA LYS A 188 25.38 6.44 -34.64
C LYS A 188 26.83 6.91 -34.51
N LEU A 189 27.60 6.28 -33.62
CA LEU A 189 29.01 6.61 -33.36
C LEU A 189 30.00 5.62 -33.98
N ASN A 190 29.53 4.65 -34.77
CA ASN A 190 30.34 3.79 -35.64
C ASN A 190 29.95 4.02 -37.10
#